data_AF-A0A210QVB0-F1
#
_entry.id   AF-A0A210QVB0-F1
#
_cell.length_a   1.000
_cell.length_b   1.000
_cell.length_c   1.000
_cell.angle_alpha   90.00
_cell.angle_beta   90.00
_cell.angle_gamma   90.00
#
_symmetry.space_group_name_H-M   'P 1'
#
loop_
_entity.id
_entity.type
_entity.pdbx_description
1 polymer ?
#
loop_
_entity_poly.entity_id
_entity_poly.type
_entity_poly.pdbx_seq_one_letter_code
_entity_poly.pdbx_strand_id
1 'polypeptide(L)'
;MANDEQIEELEALRSIYDADFSELTSVPPCFMVKLTDLSVQLSGQVNIKFTLPNDYPAEMPMFEVPMRSRVLTPDQVACILEELRACAEENIGMPMIYSLMDAAQNWINKNITEVTDNDKEGEESVEEVTLHTVKLEEPKVSGGRWEYVIGLVGKPSAGKSTFFNAATTVDLAKTGAHPFTTIEPNIGKAFYSIDCPCDRLDTLCDAAHGHNFRRKRHVPVLLKDVAGLVPGAWEGKGRGNRFLNDLLDADVLIHVIDASGTTNEKGEECQGYDPANDILWLHQEIHQWIFQNVWSRWDSVIKRPSKLIDMFTGYHANRATIHTALHNAGIGDSELGGIAGWKESVLHQIVDHFLRLRFPMLLVLNKADKPESTAIIQRLQTDMADFKSIAVSARTECLLQKLSKNGAVQYQYGNDQFQVLKDTPDTQRTVVELQRVSADVFKRYGSTNVHEALCEAVRLRPPTYAFPVHCLDTLRSVGRTPREAVLRDCVSLRPGTRVEELHTTLCHYPVNLLSGDFVRAETLTEDRKLKPLRKDEVITTSNNILKIMTNKRTS
;
A
#
# COMPACT_ATOMS: atom_id res chain seq x y z
N MET A 1 -7.50 -24.04 -23.02
CA MET A 1 -8.49 -23.34 -23.87
C MET A 1 -9.84 -23.68 -23.28
N ALA A 2 -10.78 -22.74 -23.24
CA ALA A 2 -12.12 -23.02 -22.72
C ALA A 2 -12.80 -24.10 -23.58
N ASN A 3 -13.54 -25.01 -22.95
CA ASN A 3 -14.32 -26.04 -23.64
C ASN A 3 -15.53 -25.41 -24.35
N ASP A 4 -16.03 -26.01 -25.43
CA ASP A 4 -17.13 -25.46 -26.24
C ASP A 4 -18.38 -25.19 -25.38
N GLU A 5 -18.67 -26.06 -24.41
CA GLU A 5 -19.77 -25.89 -23.45
C GLU A 5 -19.59 -24.67 -22.52
N GLN A 6 -18.34 -24.32 -22.15
CA GLN A 6 -18.06 -23.13 -21.35
C GLN A 6 -18.28 -21.86 -22.17
N ILE A 7 -17.96 -21.89 -23.46
CA ILE A 7 -18.12 -20.76 -24.37
C ILE A 7 -19.62 -20.50 -24.60
N GLU A 8 -20.39 -21.56 -24.86
CA GLU A 8 -21.85 -21.46 -25.05
C GLU A 8 -22.56 -20.91 -23.81
N GLU A 9 -22.21 -21.37 -22.60
CA GLU A 9 -22.81 -20.83 -21.38
C GLU A 9 -22.38 -19.37 -21.11
N LEU A 10 -21.13 -19.01 -21.39
CA LEU A 10 -20.68 -17.61 -21.24
C LEU A 10 -21.37 -16.67 -22.22
N GLU A 11 -21.62 -17.09 -23.46
CA GLU A 11 -22.40 -16.32 -24.43
C GLU A 11 -23.87 -16.17 -23.99
N ALA A 12 -24.48 -17.24 -23.46
CA ALA A 12 -25.82 -17.18 -22.89
C ALA A 12 -25.90 -16.24 -21.68
N LEU A 13 -24.94 -16.31 -20.76
CA LEU A 13 -24.88 -15.45 -19.57
C LEU A 13 -24.66 -13.98 -19.94
N ARG A 14 -23.84 -13.68 -20.96
CA ARG A 14 -23.68 -12.31 -21.47
C ARG A 14 -24.97 -11.74 -22.03
N SER A 15 -25.77 -12.58 -22.69
CA SER A 15 -27.07 -12.18 -23.22
C SER A 15 -28.09 -11.92 -22.10
N ILE A 16 -28.07 -12.74 -21.04
CA ILE A 16 -29.01 -12.66 -19.91
C ILE A 16 -28.65 -11.50 -18.96
N TYR A 17 -27.37 -11.29 -18.68
CA TYR A 17 -26.88 -10.36 -17.64
C TYR A 17 -26.08 -9.17 -18.18
N ASP A 18 -26.27 -8.79 -19.45
CA ASP A 18 -25.53 -7.75 -20.22
C ASP A 18 -24.73 -6.72 -19.38
N ALA A 19 -25.39 -5.76 -18.73
CA ALA A 19 -24.74 -4.69 -17.96
C ALA A 19 -24.22 -5.11 -16.56
N ASP A 20 -24.56 -6.32 -16.12
CA ASP A 20 -24.32 -6.88 -14.80
C ASP A 20 -23.28 -8.03 -14.83
N PHE A 21 -22.76 -8.35 -16.01
CA PHE A 21 -21.72 -9.35 -16.24
C PHE A 21 -20.34 -8.67 -16.45
N SER A 22 -19.30 -9.16 -15.77
CA SER A 22 -17.93 -8.64 -15.90
C SER A 22 -16.92 -9.78 -15.99
N GLU A 23 -16.29 -9.96 -17.15
CA GLU A 23 -15.24 -10.96 -17.35
C GLU A 23 -13.89 -10.51 -16.74
N LEU A 24 -13.26 -11.36 -15.94
CA LEU A 24 -12.01 -11.09 -15.23
C LEU A 24 -10.81 -11.74 -15.90
N THR A 25 -10.91 -13.03 -16.24
CA THR A 25 -9.85 -13.78 -16.93
C THR A 25 -10.47 -14.80 -17.87
N SER A 26 -9.83 -15.02 -19.02
CA SER A 26 -10.31 -15.99 -20.01
C SER A 26 -9.78 -17.41 -19.81
N VAL A 27 -8.70 -17.60 -19.02
CA VAL A 27 -8.11 -18.93 -18.74
C VAL A 27 -7.56 -19.00 -17.29
N PRO A 28 -8.18 -19.77 -16.38
CA PRO A 28 -9.52 -20.35 -16.51
C PRO A 28 -10.59 -19.23 -16.62
N PRO A 29 -11.75 -19.50 -17.26
CA PRO A 29 -12.81 -18.52 -17.37
C PRO A 29 -13.27 -18.08 -15.98
N CYS A 30 -13.11 -16.79 -15.71
CA CYS A 30 -13.48 -16.16 -14.44
C CYS A 30 -14.24 -14.89 -14.73
N PHE A 31 -15.40 -14.73 -14.09
CA PHE A 31 -16.29 -13.61 -14.31
C PHE A 31 -17.08 -13.30 -13.05
N MET A 32 -17.65 -12.10 -12.98
CA MET A 32 -18.55 -11.68 -11.91
C MET A 32 -19.93 -11.42 -12.51
N VAL A 33 -20.96 -11.84 -11.78
CA VAL A 33 -22.35 -11.51 -12.08
C VAL A 33 -22.90 -10.72 -10.91
N LYS A 34 -23.49 -9.57 -11.19
CA LYS A 34 -24.19 -8.75 -10.21
C LYS A 34 -25.62 -9.26 -10.04
N LEU A 35 -26.04 -9.45 -8.80
CA LEU A 35 -27.41 -9.83 -8.47
C LEU A 35 -28.35 -8.64 -8.71
N THR A 36 -29.26 -8.81 -9.65
CA THR A 36 -30.36 -7.89 -9.97
C THR A 36 -31.70 -8.43 -9.45
N ASP A 37 -32.77 -7.64 -9.55
CA ASP A 37 -34.15 -8.02 -9.23
C ASP A 37 -34.40 -8.54 -7.80
N LEU A 38 -33.69 -7.95 -6.82
CA LEU A 38 -33.93 -8.21 -5.40
C LEU A 38 -35.16 -7.44 -4.91
N SER A 39 -36.04 -8.11 -4.19
CA SER A 39 -37.25 -7.52 -3.59
C SER A 39 -36.97 -6.70 -2.33
N VAL A 40 -35.69 -6.54 -1.95
CA VAL A 40 -35.24 -5.86 -0.72
C VAL A 40 -34.26 -4.74 -1.09
N GLN A 41 -34.42 -3.54 -0.52
CA GLN A 41 -33.44 -2.47 -0.68
C GLN A 41 -32.18 -2.75 0.14
N LEU A 42 -31.11 -3.09 -0.58
CA LEU A 42 -29.78 -3.30 -0.01
C LEU A 42 -28.96 -2.00 -0.01
N SER A 43 -28.10 -1.84 1.00
CA SER A 43 -27.18 -0.68 1.14
C SER A 43 -26.09 -0.62 0.05
N GLY A 44 -26.05 -1.60 -0.84
CA GLY A 44 -25.10 -1.69 -1.95
C GLY A 44 -25.37 -2.89 -2.84
N GLN A 45 -24.48 -3.12 -3.81
CA GLN A 45 -24.60 -4.21 -4.79
C GLN A 45 -23.96 -5.49 -4.27
N VAL A 46 -24.60 -6.64 -4.55
CA VAL A 46 -24.08 -7.97 -4.27
C VAL A 46 -23.63 -8.58 -5.59
N ASN A 47 -22.34 -8.93 -5.68
CA ASN A 47 -21.76 -9.61 -6.83
C ASN A 47 -21.32 -11.00 -6.41
N ILE A 48 -21.43 -11.96 -7.31
CA ILE A 48 -20.91 -13.31 -7.14
C ILE A 48 -19.90 -13.55 -8.24
N LYS A 49 -18.69 -13.93 -7.85
CA LYS A 49 -17.63 -14.27 -8.79
C LYS A 49 -17.61 -15.77 -9.00
N PHE A 50 -17.59 -16.19 -10.25
CA PHE A 50 -17.47 -17.57 -10.69
C PHE A 50 -16.12 -17.82 -11.35
N THR A 51 -15.56 -19.00 -11.12
CA THR A 51 -14.41 -19.54 -11.85
C THR A 51 -14.77 -20.94 -12.34
N LEU A 52 -14.83 -21.12 -13.65
CA LEU A 52 -15.20 -22.40 -14.25
C LEU A 52 -13.95 -23.31 -14.32
N PRO A 53 -13.99 -24.54 -13.76
CA PRO A 53 -12.94 -25.53 -13.95
C PRO A 53 -12.93 -26.02 -15.41
N ASN A 54 -11.83 -26.62 -15.86
CA ASN A 54 -11.70 -27.08 -17.25
C ASN A 54 -12.74 -28.15 -17.63
N ASP A 55 -13.16 -28.98 -16.67
CA ASP A 55 -14.12 -30.07 -16.87
C ASP A 55 -15.58 -29.64 -16.54
N TYR A 56 -15.84 -28.34 -16.48
CA TYR A 56 -17.20 -27.80 -16.33
C TYR A 56 -18.07 -28.16 -17.56
N PRO A 57 -19.34 -28.59 -17.38
CA PRO A 57 -20.15 -28.62 -16.14
C PRO A 57 -20.10 -29.94 -15.36
N ALA A 58 -19.22 -30.88 -15.69
CA ALA A 58 -19.04 -32.12 -14.92
C ALA A 58 -18.33 -31.91 -13.57
N GLU A 59 -17.60 -30.80 -13.42
CA GLU A 59 -17.02 -30.32 -12.16
C GLU A 59 -17.65 -28.99 -11.73
N MET A 60 -17.95 -28.85 -10.43
CA MET A 60 -18.59 -27.66 -9.86
C MET A 60 -17.72 -26.40 -10.02
N PRO A 61 -18.30 -25.24 -10.40
CA PRO A 61 -17.58 -23.99 -10.45
C PRO A 61 -17.16 -23.51 -9.06
N MET A 62 -16.00 -22.87 -8.96
CA MET A 62 -15.67 -22.14 -7.72
C MET A 62 -16.44 -20.82 -7.71
N PHE A 63 -17.20 -20.57 -6.65
CA PHE A 63 -17.91 -19.31 -6.46
C PHE A 63 -17.53 -18.63 -5.15
N GLU A 64 -17.33 -17.31 -5.22
CA GLU A 64 -17.06 -16.46 -4.05
C GLU A 64 -17.95 -15.23 -4.08
N VAL A 65 -18.48 -14.82 -2.91
CA VAL A 65 -19.16 -13.53 -2.74
C VAL A 65 -18.13 -12.54 -2.21
N PRO A 66 -17.62 -11.59 -3.03
CA PRO A 66 -16.58 -10.68 -2.57
C PRO A 66 -17.14 -9.74 -1.49
N MET A 67 -16.60 -9.81 -0.27
CA MET A 67 -17.07 -9.04 0.89
C MET A 67 -16.83 -7.51 0.80
N ARG A 68 -16.44 -7.01 -0.37
CA ARG A 68 -15.97 -5.63 -0.60
C ARG A 68 -17.05 -4.56 -0.38
N SER A 69 -18.34 -4.93 -0.41
CA SER A 69 -19.45 -3.98 -0.31
C SER A 69 -20.15 -3.94 1.07
N ARG A 70 -19.81 -4.84 2.03
CA ARG A 70 -20.46 -4.98 3.36
C ARG A 70 -22.00 -5.03 3.34
N VAL A 71 -22.57 -5.39 2.19
CA VAL A 71 -24.02 -5.49 2.00
C VAL A 71 -24.61 -6.67 2.77
N LEU A 72 -23.82 -7.75 2.84
CA LEU A 72 -24.13 -8.98 3.55
C LEU A 72 -23.13 -9.17 4.69
N THR A 73 -23.61 -9.57 5.86
CA THR A 73 -22.76 -9.95 7.00
C THR A 73 -21.98 -11.23 6.70
N PRO A 74 -20.85 -11.50 7.39
CA PRO A 74 -20.08 -12.73 7.20
C PRO A 74 -20.90 -14.01 7.36
N ASP A 75 -21.84 -14.03 8.32
CA ASP A 75 -22.73 -15.17 8.55
C ASP A 75 -23.73 -15.33 7.38
N GLN A 76 -24.28 -14.23 6.85
CA GLN A 76 -25.16 -14.28 5.68
C GLN A 76 -24.41 -14.75 4.43
N VAL A 77 -23.15 -14.31 4.24
CA VAL A 77 -22.31 -14.79 3.13
C VAL A 77 -22.02 -16.29 3.26
N ALA A 78 -21.73 -16.78 4.47
CA ALA A 78 -21.53 -18.21 4.71
C ALA A 78 -22.80 -19.00 4.35
N CYS A 79 -23.98 -18.56 4.79
CA CYS A 79 -25.24 -19.20 4.46
C CYS A 79 -25.56 -19.19 2.95
N ILE A 80 -25.27 -18.10 2.23
CA ILE A 80 -25.44 -18.04 0.77
C ILE A 80 -24.50 -19.03 0.08
N LEU A 81 -23.24 -19.12 0.51
CA LEU A 81 -22.28 -20.05 -0.09
C LEU A 81 -22.65 -21.51 0.17
N GLU A 82 -23.28 -21.82 1.32
CA GLU A 82 -23.84 -23.15 1.59
C GLU A 82 -25.02 -23.47 0.65
N GLU A 83 -25.94 -22.53 0.46
CA GLU A 83 -27.09 -22.69 -0.46
C GLU A 83 -26.62 -22.90 -1.91
N LEU A 84 -25.66 -22.10 -2.37
CA LEU A 84 -25.06 -22.22 -3.70
C LEU A 84 -24.38 -23.57 -3.90
N ARG A 85 -23.72 -24.10 -2.85
CA ARG A 85 -23.09 -25.42 -2.90
C ARG A 85 -24.12 -26.54 -3.03
N ALA A 86 -25.21 -26.48 -2.27
CA ALA A 86 -26.29 -27.46 -2.39
C ALA A 86 -26.92 -27.44 -3.79
N CYS A 87 -27.20 -26.24 -4.33
CA CYS A 87 -27.72 -26.08 -5.69
C CYS A 87 -26.75 -26.59 -6.75
N ALA A 88 -25.44 -26.35 -6.61
CA ALA A 88 -24.44 -26.84 -7.55
C ALA A 88 -24.32 -28.38 -7.56
N GLU A 89 -24.43 -29.02 -6.39
CA GLU A 89 -24.39 -30.49 -6.27
C GLU A 89 -25.56 -31.17 -6.99
N GLU A 90 -26.74 -30.56 -7.01
CA GLU A 90 -27.93 -31.07 -7.69
C GLU A 90 -27.88 -30.90 -9.23
N ASN A 91 -27.02 -30.01 -9.73
CA ASN A 91 -26.94 -29.65 -11.15
C ASN A 91 -25.65 -30.14 -11.84
N ILE A 92 -24.86 -31.02 -11.20
CA ILE A 92 -23.64 -31.58 -11.81
C ILE A 92 -23.96 -32.27 -13.14
N GLY A 93 -23.22 -31.91 -14.19
CA GLY A 93 -23.42 -32.40 -15.55
C GLY A 93 -24.36 -31.56 -16.41
N MET A 94 -24.87 -30.43 -15.90
CA MET A 94 -25.63 -29.43 -16.65
C MET A 94 -25.09 -28.01 -16.42
N PRO A 95 -25.20 -27.09 -17.39
CA PRO A 95 -25.02 -25.65 -17.18
C PRO A 95 -25.81 -25.15 -15.96
N MET A 96 -25.13 -24.59 -14.95
CA MET A 96 -25.73 -24.35 -13.62
C MET A 96 -25.61 -22.91 -13.13
N ILE A 97 -24.92 -22.01 -13.84
CA ILE A 97 -24.67 -20.64 -13.35
C ILE A 97 -25.98 -19.85 -13.19
N TYR A 98 -26.94 -20.04 -14.10
CA TYR A 98 -28.26 -19.41 -13.98
C TYR A 98 -29.02 -19.89 -12.73
N SER A 99 -29.06 -21.20 -12.50
CA SER A 99 -29.70 -21.79 -11.31
C SER A 99 -29.06 -21.31 -10.01
N LEU A 100 -27.74 -21.14 -10.00
CA LEU A 100 -27.00 -20.57 -8.87
C LEU A 100 -27.34 -19.10 -8.63
N MET A 101 -27.54 -18.30 -9.69
CA MET A 101 -27.99 -16.91 -9.54
C MET A 101 -29.40 -16.81 -8.97
N ASP A 102 -30.33 -17.64 -9.46
CA ASP A 102 -31.69 -17.68 -8.94
C ASP A 102 -31.74 -18.12 -7.46
N ALA A 103 -30.94 -19.12 -7.09
CA ALA A 103 -30.81 -19.57 -5.69
C ALA A 103 -30.30 -18.45 -4.77
N ALA A 104 -29.29 -17.69 -5.19
CA ALA A 104 -28.77 -16.55 -4.43
C ALA A 104 -29.80 -15.42 -4.27
N GLN A 105 -30.54 -15.09 -5.34
CA GLN A 105 -31.60 -14.06 -5.30
C GLN A 105 -32.72 -14.46 -4.33
N ASN A 106 -33.22 -15.69 -4.46
CA ASN A 106 -34.29 -16.23 -3.62
C ASN A 106 -33.89 -16.25 -2.14
N TRP A 107 -32.64 -16.62 -1.84
CA TRP A 107 -32.13 -16.60 -0.48
C TRP A 107 -32.10 -15.19 0.11
N ILE A 108 -31.61 -14.20 -0.64
CA ILE A 108 -31.51 -12.80 -0.18
C ILE A 108 -32.91 -12.23 0.09
N ASN A 109 -33.84 -12.44 -0.84
CA ASN A 109 -35.20 -11.93 -0.74
C ASN A 109 -35.97 -12.51 0.46
N LYS A 110 -35.64 -13.74 0.86
CA LYS A 110 -36.29 -14.43 1.99
C LYS A 110 -35.72 -14.03 3.35
N ASN A 111 -34.44 -13.63 3.42
CA ASN A 111 -33.69 -13.56 4.69
C ASN A 111 -33.23 -12.13 5.08
N ILE A 112 -33.55 -11.08 4.32
CA ILE A 112 -33.14 -9.69 4.60
C ILE A 112 -34.36 -8.75 4.62
N THR A 113 -34.41 -7.77 5.56
CA THR A 113 -35.49 -6.76 5.70
C THR A 113 -34.92 -5.33 5.84
N GLU A 114 -35.67 -4.32 5.37
CA GLU A 114 -35.25 -2.90 5.17
C GLU A 114 -34.99 -2.09 6.46
N VAL A 115 -34.13 -1.06 6.39
CA VAL A 115 -33.88 -0.05 7.46
C VAL A 115 -33.95 1.37 6.85
N THR A 116 -34.75 2.27 7.43
CA THR A 116 -34.96 3.66 6.98
C THR A 116 -34.23 4.70 7.87
N ASP A 117 -33.64 5.72 7.22
CA ASP A 117 -32.91 6.87 7.80
C ASP A 117 -33.84 8.05 8.18
N ASN A 118 -33.46 8.86 9.18
CA ASN A 118 -33.92 10.24 9.35
C ASN A 118 -32.93 11.15 10.13
N ASP A 119 -32.72 12.35 9.56
CA ASP A 119 -32.52 13.69 10.13
C ASP A 119 -31.13 14.33 10.49
N LYS A 120 -30.76 15.25 9.58
CA LYS A 120 -30.14 16.60 9.56
C LYS A 120 -29.61 17.40 10.79
N GLU A 121 -28.49 18.07 10.50
CA GLU A 121 -28.03 19.48 10.71
C GLU A 121 -27.73 20.09 12.12
N GLY A 122 -26.52 20.68 12.24
CA GLY A 122 -26.09 21.67 13.24
C GLY A 122 -24.62 22.12 13.05
N GLU A 123 -24.37 23.43 12.98
CA GLU A 123 -23.11 24.15 12.64
C GLU A 123 -22.40 24.81 13.85
N GLU A 124 -21.12 25.20 13.66
CA GLU A 124 -20.21 26.13 14.42
C GLU A 124 -19.53 25.62 15.73
N SER A 125 -18.27 25.92 16.11
CA SER A 125 -17.18 26.85 15.70
C SER A 125 -15.81 26.39 16.27
N VAL A 126 -14.67 26.87 15.73
CA VAL A 126 -13.29 26.37 15.94
C VAL A 126 -12.47 27.23 16.93
N GLU A 127 -11.70 26.61 17.84
CA GLU A 127 -10.56 27.24 18.55
C GLU A 127 -9.29 26.37 18.46
N GLU A 128 -8.13 27.03 18.23
CA GLU A 128 -6.79 26.45 18.06
C GLU A 128 -6.18 25.95 19.38
N VAL A 129 -5.52 24.78 19.37
CA VAL A 129 -4.60 24.35 20.43
C VAL A 129 -3.32 23.75 19.84
N THR A 130 -2.19 24.27 20.33
CA THR A 130 -0.80 23.91 19.99
C THR A 130 -0.38 22.58 20.63
N LEU A 131 0.27 21.70 19.86
CA LEU A 131 0.73 20.36 20.29
C LEU A 131 2.21 20.36 20.70
N HIS A 132 2.52 19.75 21.85
CA HIS A 132 3.88 19.41 22.27
C HIS A 132 4.27 17.98 21.83
N THR A 133 5.49 17.83 21.30
CA THR A 133 6.11 16.56 20.87
C THR A 133 6.40 15.61 22.03
N VAL A 134 5.88 14.37 21.97
CA VAL A 134 6.26 13.24 22.83
C VAL A 134 6.75 12.06 21.98
N LYS A 135 7.81 11.39 22.42
CA LYS A 135 8.42 10.21 21.77
C LYS A 135 7.44 9.02 21.76
N LEU A 136 7.19 8.48 20.57
CA LEU A 136 6.28 7.36 20.31
C LEU A 136 6.93 6.02 20.69
N GLU A 137 6.27 5.19 21.50
CA GLU A 137 6.63 3.77 21.68
C GLU A 137 5.94 2.89 20.62
N GLU A 138 6.67 1.90 20.10
CA GLU A 138 6.23 1.07 18.97
C GLU A 138 5.25 -0.06 19.39
N PRO A 139 4.14 -0.27 18.66
CA PRO A 139 3.13 -1.29 18.99
C PRO A 139 3.59 -2.72 18.66
N LYS A 140 3.13 -3.72 19.44
CA LYS A 140 3.32 -5.16 19.18
C LYS A 140 2.39 -5.62 18.04
N VAL A 141 2.94 -5.88 16.85
CA VAL A 141 2.20 -6.23 15.63
C VAL A 141 2.16 -7.75 15.41
N SER A 142 1.04 -8.27 14.87
CA SER A 142 0.93 -9.63 14.33
C SER A 142 1.83 -9.78 13.09
N GLY A 143 2.83 -10.65 13.16
CA GLY A 143 3.90 -10.69 12.16
C GLY A 143 3.59 -11.46 10.88
N GLY A 144 4.55 -11.44 9.96
CA GLY A 144 4.47 -12.08 8.65
C GLY A 144 5.06 -11.23 7.53
N ARG A 145 5.00 -11.74 6.29
CA ARG A 145 5.42 -11.02 5.08
C ARG A 145 4.75 -9.66 4.99
N TRP A 146 5.54 -8.64 4.67
CA TRP A 146 5.04 -7.31 4.39
C TRP A 146 5.28 -6.96 2.93
N GLU A 147 4.22 -6.97 2.14
CA GLU A 147 4.21 -6.29 0.84
C GLU A 147 3.97 -4.81 1.10
N TYR A 148 5.05 -4.04 1.13
CA TYR A 148 5.02 -2.65 1.56
C TYR A 148 4.52 -1.74 0.44
N VAL A 149 3.48 -0.96 0.73
CA VAL A 149 2.82 -0.06 -0.25
C VAL A 149 3.03 1.40 0.14
N ILE A 150 3.58 2.18 -0.79
CA ILE A 150 3.70 3.63 -0.69
C ILE A 150 2.58 4.26 -1.51
N GLY A 151 1.72 5.06 -0.90
CA GLY A 151 0.68 5.81 -1.59
C GLY A 151 1.15 7.20 -1.99
N LEU A 152 1.05 7.56 -3.27
CA LEU A 152 1.28 8.93 -3.74
C LEU A 152 -0.03 9.72 -3.71
N VAL A 153 0.01 10.89 -3.11
CA VAL A 153 -1.14 11.79 -2.94
C VAL A 153 -0.76 13.24 -3.23
N GLY A 154 -1.77 14.06 -3.49
CA GLY A 154 -1.61 15.47 -3.82
C GLY A 154 -2.48 15.91 -4.98
N LYS A 155 -2.63 17.23 -5.12
CA LYS A 155 -3.50 17.86 -6.11
C LYS A 155 -3.08 17.55 -7.56
N PRO A 156 -3.97 17.80 -8.54
CA PRO A 156 -3.59 17.81 -9.96
C PRO A 156 -2.40 18.76 -10.22
N SER A 157 -1.57 18.46 -11.21
CA SER A 157 -0.42 19.31 -11.63
C SER A 157 0.70 19.54 -10.60
N ALA A 158 0.64 18.94 -9.40
CA ALA A 158 1.74 18.93 -8.43
C ALA A 158 2.96 18.10 -8.91
N GLY A 159 2.76 17.25 -9.91
CA GLY A 159 3.81 16.39 -10.48
C GLY A 159 3.84 14.96 -9.93
N LYS A 160 2.74 14.46 -9.36
CA LYS A 160 2.59 13.06 -8.90
C LYS A 160 2.96 12.04 -9.95
N SER A 161 2.36 12.09 -11.14
CA SER A 161 2.64 11.12 -12.19
C SER A 161 4.08 11.22 -12.72
N THR A 162 4.68 12.42 -12.67
CA THR A 162 6.12 12.59 -12.97
C THR A 162 6.98 11.92 -11.90
N PHE A 163 6.66 12.10 -10.62
CA PHE A 163 7.34 11.41 -9.52
C PHE A 163 7.18 9.90 -9.62
N PHE A 164 5.96 9.41 -9.89
CA PHE A 164 5.66 8.00 -10.11
C PHE A 164 6.52 7.41 -11.22
N ASN A 165 6.59 8.08 -12.38
CA ASN A 165 7.41 7.63 -13.50
C ASN A 165 8.90 7.64 -13.15
N ALA A 166 9.39 8.67 -12.46
CA ALA A 166 10.78 8.75 -11.99
C ALA A 166 11.13 7.63 -11.00
N ALA A 167 10.19 7.26 -10.12
CA ALA A 167 10.40 6.27 -9.08
C ALA A 167 10.28 4.81 -9.56
N THR A 168 9.48 4.56 -10.60
CA THR A 168 9.17 3.21 -11.10
C THR A 168 10.06 2.77 -12.27
N THR A 169 10.68 3.72 -12.96
CA THR A 169 11.50 3.46 -14.16
C THR A 169 12.92 3.04 -13.78
N VAL A 170 13.07 1.91 -13.08
CA VAL A 170 14.37 1.30 -12.84
C VAL A 170 14.54 0.11 -13.78
N ASP A 171 15.59 0.12 -14.62
CA ASP A 171 15.93 -0.95 -15.58
C ASP A 171 16.17 -2.34 -14.94
N LEU A 172 16.00 -2.46 -13.63
CA LEU A 172 15.88 -3.69 -12.87
C LEU A 172 14.53 -4.40 -13.08
N ALA A 173 13.54 -3.74 -13.67
CA ALA A 173 12.23 -4.29 -14.03
C ALA A 173 12.27 -5.07 -15.35
N LYS A 174 13.07 -6.15 -15.43
CA LYS A 174 12.86 -7.19 -16.45
C LYS A 174 11.71 -8.10 -16.05
N THR A 175 10.50 -7.55 -15.91
CA THR A 175 9.22 -8.31 -15.93
C THR A 175 8.05 -7.33 -15.87
N GLY A 176 7.38 -7.17 -17.02
CA GLY A 176 5.98 -6.74 -17.14
C GLY A 176 5.64 -5.31 -16.73
N ALA A 177 5.83 -4.36 -17.65
CA ALA A 177 5.08 -3.11 -17.62
C ALA A 177 3.87 -3.26 -18.55
N HIS A 178 2.65 -3.25 -17.99
CA HIS A 178 1.43 -3.02 -18.75
C HIS A 178 0.97 -1.58 -18.48
N PRO A 179 0.96 -0.70 -19.50
CA PRO A 179 0.48 0.66 -19.35
C PRO A 179 -0.99 0.73 -19.76
N PHE A 180 -1.92 1.00 -18.84
CA PHE A 180 -3.28 1.39 -19.24
C PHE A 180 -3.90 2.40 -18.27
N THR A 181 -4.74 3.25 -18.84
CA THR A 181 -5.23 4.53 -18.36
C THR A 181 -6.45 4.45 -17.43
N THR A 182 -6.41 5.24 -16.34
CA THR A 182 -7.49 6.09 -15.78
C THR A 182 -8.85 5.52 -15.37
N ILE A 183 -8.92 4.36 -14.68
CA ILE A 183 -10.05 4.10 -13.72
C ILE A 183 -9.55 3.39 -12.43
N GLU A 184 -8.48 2.60 -12.49
CA GLU A 184 -7.84 1.98 -11.32
C GLU A 184 -6.56 2.73 -10.91
N PRO A 185 -6.19 2.76 -9.62
CA PRO A 185 -4.95 3.40 -9.18
C PRO A 185 -3.74 2.75 -9.86
N ASN A 186 -2.83 3.56 -10.41
CA ASN A 186 -1.63 3.02 -11.08
C ASN A 186 -0.72 2.41 -10.02
N ILE A 187 -0.46 1.10 -10.11
CA ILE A 187 0.48 0.41 -9.22
C ILE A 187 1.77 0.12 -10.00
N GLY A 188 2.89 0.62 -9.48
CA GLY A 188 4.22 0.39 -10.02
C GLY A 188 5.14 -0.26 -8.99
N LYS A 189 6.19 -0.95 -9.47
CA LYS A 189 7.27 -1.44 -8.60
C LYS A 189 8.34 -0.36 -8.52
N ALA A 190 8.76 -0.02 -7.31
CA ALA A 190 9.87 0.90 -7.06
C ALA A 190 10.90 0.23 -6.14
N PHE A 191 12.07 0.86 -6.02
CA PHE A 191 13.15 0.38 -5.15
C PHE A 191 13.65 1.50 -4.25
N TYR A 192 13.73 1.21 -2.96
CA TYR A 192 14.44 2.01 -1.97
C TYR A 192 15.69 1.27 -1.54
N SER A 193 16.55 1.93 -0.78
CA SER A 193 17.84 1.38 -0.36
C SER A 193 17.95 1.24 1.15
N ILE A 194 18.48 0.09 1.59
CA ILE A 194 18.79 -0.22 2.98
C ILE A 194 20.28 -0.51 3.14
N ASP A 195 20.80 -0.36 4.36
CA ASP A 195 22.17 -0.76 4.67
C ASP A 195 22.32 -2.28 4.49
N CYS A 196 23.44 -2.71 3.90
CA CYS A 196 23.62 -4.11 3.59
C CYS A 196 24.09 -4.86 4.84
N PRO A 197 23.50 -6.03 5.18
CA PRO A 197 24.07 -6.88 6.23
C PRO A 197 25.50 -7.32 5.92
N CYS A 198 25.91 -7.28 4.65
CA CYS A 198 27.27 -7.58 4.19
C CYS A 198 28.31 -6.52 4.55
N ASP A 199 27.92 -5.29 4.90
CA ASP A 199 28.88 -4.22 5.21
C ASP A 199 29.66 -4.50 6.52
N ARG A 200 29.10 -5.35 7.39
CA ARG A 200 29.74 -5.87 8.62
C ARG A 200 30.46 -7.22 8.42
N LEU A 201 30.49 -7.74 7.20
CA LEU A 201 31.02 -9.06 6.87
C LEU A 201 32.22 -8.96 5.92
N ASP A 202 33.06 -9.99 5.91
CA ASP A 202 34.23 -10.05 5.02
C ASP A 202 33.86 -10.47 3.58
N THR A 203 32.59 -10.84 3.36
CA THR A 203 32.08 -11.37 2.10
C THR A 203 31.07 -10.41 1.49
N LEU A 204 31.28 -10.05 0.22
CA LEU A 204 30.32 -9.27 -0.56
C LEU A 204 29.10 -10.13 -0.89
N CYS A 205 27.91 -9.55 -0.77
CA CYS A 205 26.68 -10.25 -1.11
C CYS A 205 26.31 -10.11 -2.60
N ASP A 206 25.51 -11.06 -3.07
CA ASP A 206 24.92 -11.09 -4.40
C ASP A 206 23.44 -10.68 -4.33
N ALA A 207 23.17 -9.46 -3.86
CA ALA A 207 21.79 -9.00 -3.62
C ALA A 207 20.91 -9.14 -4.87
N ALA A 208 19.72 -9.72 -4.72
CA ALA A 208 18.83 -10.06 -5.84
C ALA A 208 18.46 -8.87 -6.75
N HIS A 209 18.38 -7.67 -6.18
CA HIS A 209 18.05 -6.43 -6.88
C HIS A 209 19.24 -5.47 -6.97
N GLY A 210 20.45 -5.95 -6.67
CA GLY A 210 21.68 -5.17 -6.73
C GLY A 210 21.79 -4.11 -5.63
N HIS A 211 22.69 -3.15 -5.88
CA HIS A 211 23.07 -2.09 -4.96
C HIS A 211 23.04 -0.73 -5.65
N ASN A 212 22.82 0.33 -4.88
CA ASN A 212 22.96 1.69 -5.35
C ASN A 212 24.44 2.12 -5.42
N PHE A 213 24.70 3.35 -5.87
CA PHE A 213 26.05 3.92 -6.01
C PHE A 213 26.83 3.99 -4.68
N ARG A 214 26.11 4.01 -3.53
CA ARG A 214 26.67 3.98 -2.17
C ARG A 214 26.76 2.58 -1.59
N ARG A 215 26.66 1.54 -2.43
CA ARG A 215 26.67 0.11 -2.04
C ARG A 215 25.52 -0.32 -1.11
N LYS A 216 24.48 0.50 -0.93
CA LYS A 216 23.28 0.10 -0.20
C LYS A 216 22.42 -0.84 -1.03
N ARG A 217 21.85 -1.86 -0.40
CA ARG A 217 21.04 -2.89 -1.06
C ARG A 217 19.69 -2.33 -1.50
N HIS A 218 19.24 -2.68 -2.70
CA HIS A 218 17.88 -2.37 -3.15
C HIS A 218 16.85 -3.36 -2.62
N VAL A 219 15.71 -2.84 -2.15
CA VAL A 219 14.55 -3.63 -1.72
C VAL A 219 13.31 -3.14 -2.48
N PRO A 220 12.51 -4.04 -3.06
CA PRO A 220 11.32 -3.67 -3.81
C PRO A 220 10.19 -3.19 -2.88
N VAL A 221 9.42 -2.22 -3.37
CA VAL A 221 8.15 -1.75 -2.78
C VAL A 221 7.12 -1.55 -3.89
N LEU A 222 5.85 -1.56 -3.51
CA LEU A 222 4.79 -1.11 -4.39
C LEU A 222 4.58 0.39 -4.23
N LEU A 223 4.47 1.09 -5.33
CA LEU A 223 4.12 2.50 -5.39
C LEU A 223 2.72 2.60 -6.02
N LYS A 224 1.76 3.16 -5.30
CA LYS A 224 0.37 3.33 -5.74
C LYS A 224 0.13 4.81 -6.01
N ASP A 225 -0.12 5.21 -7.26
CA ASP A 225 -0.57 6.56 -7.59
C ASP A 225 -2.06 6.67 -7.30
N VAL A 226 -2.39 7.28 -6.16
CA VAL A 226 -3.78 7.50 -5.79
C VAL A 226 -4.26 8.71 -6.59
N ALA A 227 -5.28 8.47 -7.41
CA ALA A 227 -5.85 9.50 -8.28
C ALA A 227 -6.21 10.77 -7.49
N GLY A 228 -6.05 11.92 -8.15
CA GLY A 228 -6.07 13.24 -7.50
C GLY A 228 -7.32 13.46 -6.66
N LEU A 229 -7.13 13.60 -5.35
CA LEU A 229 -8.16 14.06 -4.43
C LEU A 229 -8.61 15.46 -4.86
N VAL A 230 -9.92 15.69 -4.78
CA VAL A 230 -10.55 17.00 -5.00
C VAL A 230 -11.11 17.46 -3.66
N PRO A 231 -11.05 18.75 -3.32
CA PRO A 231 -11.62 19.24 -2.07
C PRO A 231 -13.07 18.82 -1.86
N GLY A 232 -13.42 18.43 -0.63
CA GLY A 232 -14.74 17.91 -0.25
C GLY A 232 -14.93 16.41 -0.54
N ALA A 233 -13.85 15.63 -0.68
CA ALA A 233 -13.93 14.20 -0.97
C ALA A 233 -14.58 13.42 0.19
N TRP A 234 -14.41 13.89 1.43
CA TRP A 234 -14.97 13.29 2.64
C TRP A 234 -16.50 13.46 2.78
N GLU A 235 -17.12 14.46 2.12
CA GLU A 235 -18.57 14.72 2.20
C GLU A 235 -19.42 13.64 1.48
N GLY A 236 -18.79 12.66 0.84
CA GLY A 236 -19.48 11.57 0.12
C GLY A 236 -20.16 12.01 -1.17
N LYS A 237 -20.11 13.29 -1.54
CA LYS A 237 -20.58 13.81 -2.83
C LYS A 237 -19.58 13.46 -3.94
N GLY A 238 -19.69 12.25 -4.49
CA GLY A 238 -18.97 11.85 -5.71
C GLY A 238 -17.93 10.74 -5.52
N ARG A 239 -16.92 10.69 -6.41
CA ARG A 239 -15.89 9.63 -6.42
C ARG A 239 -14.90 9.71 -5.24
N GLY A 240 -14.97 10.77 -4.42
CA GLY A 240 -14.11 11.08 -3.26
C GLY A 240 -13.86 9.92 -2.30
N ASN A 241 -14.94 9.30 -1.81
CA ASN A 241 -14.86 8.18 -0.87
C ASN A 241 -14.14 6.94 -1.43
N ARG A 242 -14.19 6.70 -2.76
CA ARG A 242 -13.44 5.60 -3.38
C ARG A 242 -11.93 5.87 -3.32
N PHE A 243 -11.51 7.12 -3.49
CA PHE A 243 -10.09 7.51 -3.41
C PHE A 243 -9.54 7.44 -1.98
N LEU A 244 -10.34 7.82 -0.98
CA LEU A 244 -9.93 7.68 0.43
C LEU A 244 -9.81 6.21 0.83
N ASN A 245 -10.68 5.34 0.30
CA ASN A 245 -10.52 3.89 0.46
C ASN A 245 -9.25 3.37 -0.21
N ASP A 246 -8.79 3.96 -1.31
CA ASP A 246 -7.51 3.58 -1.93
C ASP A 246 -6.29 3.87 -1.05
N LEU A 247 -6.39 4.82 -0.12
CA LEU A 247 -5.34 5.10 0.87
C LEU A 247 -5.23 3.99 1.91
N LEU A 248 -6.28 3.20 2.12
CA LEU A 248 -6.30 2.13 3.14
C LEU A 248 -5.24 1.07 2.90
N ASP A 249 -4.85 0.82 1.65
CA ASP A 249 -3.82 -0.17 1.34
C ASP A 249 -2.40 0.38 1.55
N ALA A 250 -2.25 1.70 1.65
CA ALA A 250 -0.94 2.33 1.80
C ALA A 250 -0.42 2.19 3.24
N ASP A 251 0.84 1.80 3.37
CA ASP A 251 1.55 1.73 4.64
C ASP A 251 2.13 3.08 5.07
N VAL A 252 2.50 3.90 4.08
CA VAL A 252 2.98 5.29 4.21
C VAL A 252 2.48 6.11 3.03
N LEU A 253 2.27 7.41 3.24
CA LEU A 253 1.90 8.36 2.20
C LEU A 253 3.08 9.26 1.81
N ILE A 254 3.21 9.53 0.52
CA ILE A 254 4.04 10.62 -0.02
C ILE A 254 3.09 11.67 -0.58
N HIS A 255 3.07 12.84 0.07
CA HIS A 255 2.34 13.98 -0.44
C HIS A 255 3.23 14.81 -1.36
N VAL A 256 2.96 14.74 -2.66
CA VAL A 256 3.66 15.54 -3.67
C VAL A 256 3.04 16.92 -3.74
N ILE A 257 3.85 17.94 -3.48
CA ILE A 257 3.47 19.35 -3.39
C ILE A 257 4.22 20.14 -4.45
N ASP A 258 3.53 21.07 -5.12
CA ASP A 258 4.18 22.01 -6.02
C ASP A 258 4.87 23.12 -5.23
N ALA A 259 6.16 22.95 -4.94
CA ALA A 259 6.90 23.92 -4.16
C ALA A 259 7.18 25.24 -4.90
N SER A 260 6.84 25.31 -6.20
CA SER A 260 7.03 26.52 -6.99
C SER A 260 5.91 27.55 -6.84
N GLY A 261 4.78 27.19 -6.23
CA GLY A 261 3.62 28.07 -6.06
C GLY A 261 2.97 28.49 -7.38
N THR A 262 3.25 27.75 -8.46
CA THR A 262 2.74 28.06 -9.82
C THR A 262 1.43 27.38 -10.16
N THR A 263 0.86 26.58 -9.24
CA THR A 263 -0.42 25.90 -9.45
C THR A 263 -1.36 26.12 -8.26
N ASN A 264 -2.62 26.43 -8.55
CA ASN A 264 -3.67 26.62 -7.54
C ASN A 264 -4.20 25.27 -7.02
N GLU A 265 -5.20 25.27 -6.15
CA GLU A 265 -5.82 24.07 -5.57
C GLU A 265 -6.41 23.10 -6.61
N LYS A 266 -6.83 23.62 -7.77
CA LYS A 266 -7.36 22.82 -8.91
C LYS A 266 -6.26 22.30 -9.84
N GLY A 267 -5.02 22.71 -9.62
CA GLY A 267 -3.89 22.40 -10.50
C GLY A 267 -3.81 23.26 -11.75
N GLU A 268 -4.51 24.40 -11.78
CA GLU A 268 -4.44 25.40 -12.85
C GLU A 268 -3.26 26.34 -12.60
N GLU A 269 -2.68 26.89 -13.66
CA GLU A 269 -1.55 27.81 -13.55
C GLU A 269 -1.96 29.11 -12.83
N CYS A 270 -1.15 29.51 -11.86
CA CYS A 270 -1.36 30.74 -11.10
C CYS A 270 -0.01 31.32 -10.65
N GLN A 271 -0.04 32.49 -10.02
CA GLN A 271 1.14 33.10 -9.42
C GLN A 271 0.94 33.32 -7.93
N GLY A 272 1.94 32.93 -7.13
CA GLY A 272 1.98 33.23 -5.70
C GLY A 272 1.03 32.39 -4.84
N TYR A 273 0.61 31.21 -5.31
CA TYR A 273 -0.15 30.29 -4.46
C TYR A 273 0.73 29.74 -3.33
N ASP A 274 0.22 29.74 -2.11
CA ASP A 274 0.92 29.19 -0.96
C ASP A 274 0.72 27.66 -0.90
N PRO A 275 1.77 26.83 -1.14
CA PRO A 275 1.64 25.38 -1.09
C PRO A 275 1.38 24.82 0.32
N ALA A 276 1.49 25.64 1.37
CA ALA A 276 1.08 25.26 2.73
C ALA A 276 -0.41 24.87 2.78
N ASN A 277 -1.24 25.51 1.95
CA ASN A 277 -2.66 25.21 1.86
C ASN A 277 -2.92 23.78 1.36
N ASP A 278 -2.10 23.26 0.44
CA ASP A 278 -2.24 21.88 -0.06
C ASP A 278 -1.97 20.86 1.06
N ILE A 279 -0.95 21.12 1.89
CA ILE A 279 -0.56 20.26 3.01
C ILE A 279 -1.69 20.18 4.04
N LEU A 280 -2.19 21.34 4.47
CA LEU A 280 -3.25 21.44 5.46
C LEU A 280 -4.54 20.83 4.94
N TRP A 281 -4.88 21.09 3.68
CA TRP A 281 -6.06 20.54 3.04
C TRP A 281 -6.06 19.02 3.05
N LEU A 282 -4.97 18.36 2.61
CA LEU A 282 -4.93 16.90 2.57
C LEU A 282 -5.06 16.30 3.98
N HIS A 283 -4.37 16.88 4.97
CA HIS A 283 -4.48 16.43 6.36
C HIS A 283 -5.91 16.53 6.87
N GLN A 284 -6.58 17.65 6.59
CA GLN A 284 -7.97 17.88 6.98
C GLN A 284 -8.94 16.91 6.29
N GLU A 285 -8.76 16.59 5.00
CA GLU A 285 -9.61 15.64 4.28
C GLU A 285 -9.57 14.25 4.91
N ILE A 286 -8.36 13.73 5.19
CA ILE A 286 -8.20 12.40 5.78
C ILE A 286 -8.70 12.41 7.23
N HIS A 287 -8.45 13.50 7.98
CA HIS A 287 -8.96 13.67 9.35
C HIS A 287 -10.48 13.64 9.38
N GLN A 288 -11.14 14.49 8.61
CA GLN A 288 -12.59 14.61 8.58
C GLN A 288 -13.26 13.32 8.11
N TRP A 289 -12.66 12.62 7.15
CA TRP A 289 -13.14 11.31 6.73
C TRP A 289 -13.22 10.30 7.87
N ILE A 290 -12.18 10.21 8.71
CA ILE A 290 -12.18 9.29 9.85
C ILE A 290 -13.11 9.80 10.94
N PHE A 291 -13.02 11.09 11.27
CA PHE A 291 -13.83 11.72 12.30
C PHE A 291 -15.32 11.53 12.02
N GLN A 292 -15.81 11.89 10.83
CA GLN A 292 -17.23 11.81 10.47
C GLN A 292 -17.74 10.36 10.43
N ASN A 293 -16.92 9.40 9.98
CA ASN A 293 -17.30 7.99 10.03
C ASN A 293 -17.51 7.49 11.47
N VAL A 294 -16.69 7.97 12.41
CA VAL A 294 -16.84 7.63 13.84
C VAL A 294 -17.97 8.41 14.49
N TRP A 295 -18.04 9.72 14.25
CA TRP A 295 -18.98 10.64 14.87
C TRP A 295 -20.43 10.37 14.48
N SER A 296 -20.69 10.07 13.20
CA SER A 296 -22.03 9.66 12.72
C SER A 296 -22.58 8.41 13.42
N ARG A 297 -21.74 7.63 14.11
CA ARG A 297 -22.11 6.42 14.85
C ARG A 297 -21.81 6.53 16.35
N TRP A 298 -21.62 7.75 16.85
CA TRP A 298 -21.17 8.00 18.21
C TRP A 298 -22.13 7.45 19.28
N ASP A 299 -23.44 7.54 19.08
CA ASP A 299 -24.43 6.96 20.00
C ASP A 299 -24.25 5.45 20.21
N SER A 300 -23.85 4.73 19.15
CA SER A 300 -23.54 3.31 19.27
C SER A 300 -22.23 3.07 20.02
N VAL A 301 -21.26 3.96 19.85
CA VAL A 301 -19.97 3.93 20.55
C VAL A 301 -20.18 4.23 22.05
N ILE A 302 -21.05 5.18 22.39
CA ILE A 302 -21.44 5.47 23.79
C ILE A 302 -22.06 4.23 24.44
N LYS A 303 -22.99 3.56 23.75
CA LYS A 303 -23.64 2.33 24.26
C LYS A 303 -22.65 1.17 24.40
N ARG A 304 -21.63 1.09 23.55
CA ARG A 304 -20.61 0.03 23.56
C ARG A 304 -19.23 0.61 23.21
N PRO A 305 -18.43 1.03 24.22
CA PRO A 305 -17.14 1.69 24.00
C PRO A 305 -16.14 0.86 23.18
N SER A 306 -16.21 -0.48 23.25
CA SER A 306 -15.36 -1.36 22.43
C SER A 306 -15.54 -1.14 20.92
N LYS A 307 -16.70 -0.63 20.49
CA LYS A 307 -17.00 -0.35 19.08
C LYS A 307 -16.08 0.73 18.51
N LEU A 308 -15.58 1.66 19.33
CA LEU A 308 -14.60 2.65 18.89
C LEU A 308 -13.37 1.96 18.29
N ILE A 309 -12.80 1.01 19.03
CA ILE A 309 -11.63 0.23 18.60
C ILE A 309 -11.99 -0.54 17.32
N ASP A 310 -13.13 -1.22 17.28
CA ASP A 310 -13.57 -1.98 16.11
C ASP A 310 -13.72 -1.08 14.86
N MET A 311 -14.17 0.17 15.01
CA MET A 311 -14.26 1.12 13.90
C MET A 311 -12.88 1.51 13.36
N PHE A 312 -11.90 1.78 14.24
CA PHE A 312 -10.53 2.06 13.80
C PHE A 312 -9.85 0.84 13.15
N THR A 313 -10.21 -0.40 13.51
CA THR A 313 -9.70 -1.59 12.79
C THR A 313 -10.14 -1.64 11.33
N GLY A 314 -11.25 -0.97 10.97
CA GLY A 314 -11.72 -0.83 9.60
C GLY A 314 -10.73 -0.11 8.67
N TYR A 315 -9.73 0.57 9.23
CA TYR A 315 -8.67 1.26 8.49
C TYR A 315 -7.39 0.41 8.36
N HIS A 316 -7.48 -0.91 8.53
CA HIS A 316 -6.34 -1.84 8.55
C HIS A 316 -5.30 -1.54 9.65
N ALA A 317 -5.72 -0.89 10.73
CA ALA A 317 -4.92 -0.74 11.94
C ALA A 317 -5.13 -1.95 12.86
N ASN A 318 -4.05 -2.46 13.44
CA ASN A 318 -4.17 -3.48 14.48
C ASN A 318 -4.56 -2.84 15.82
N ARG A 319 -5.05 -3.65 16.76
CA ARG A 319 -5.47 -3.17 18.08
C ARG A 319 -4.35 -2.47 18.84
N ALA A 320 -3.12 -2.96 18.77
CA ALA A 320 -1.99 -2.33 19.45
C ALA A 320 -1.76 -0.88 18.97
N THR A 321 -1.80 -0.62 17.67
CA THR A 321 -1.71 0.72 17.10
C THR A 321 -2.84 1.63 17.58
N ILE A 322 -4.06 1.10 17.69
CA ILE A 322 -5.23 1.86 18.17
C ILE A 322 -5.08 2.21 19.66
N HIS A 323 -4.67 1.24 20.49
CA HIS A 323 -4.39 1.51 21.91
C HIS A 323 -3.24 2.52 22.07
N THR A 324 -2.19 2.45 21.25
CA THR A 324 -1.13 3.47 21.26
C THR A 324 -1.66 4.85 20.87
N ALA A 325 -2.57 4.94 19.88
CA ALA A 325 -3.20 6.21 19.50
C ALA A 325 -4.04 6.80 20.65
N LEU A 326 -4.85 5.96 21.33
CA LEU A 326 -5.64 6.35 22.49
C LEU A 326 -4.74 6.81 23.64
N HIS A 327 -3.70 6.03 23.97
CA HIS A 327 -2.75 6.38 25.00
C HIS A 327 -2.03 7.72 24.71
N ASN A 328 -1.63 7.95 23.46
CA ASN A 328 -1.02 9.22 23.05
C ASN A 328 -1.98 10.41 23.14
N ALA A 329 -3.28 10.17 22.96
CA ALA A 329 -4.34 11.14 23.22
C ALA A 329 -4.63 11.35 24.72
N GLY A 330 -3.89 10.67 25.62
CA GLY A 330 -4.10 10.74 27.06
C GLY A 330 -5.28 9.92 27.55
N ILE A 331 -5.70 8.90 26.79
CA ILE A 331 -6.87 8.08 27.08
C ILE A 331 -6.42 6.64 27.38
N GLY A 332 -6.53 6.25 28.65
CA GLY A 332 -6.30 4.89 29.12
C GLY A 332 -7.54 3.99 28.99
N ASP A 333 -7.33 2.68 29.12
CA ASP A 333 -8.41 1.68 29.01
C ASP A 333 -9.54 1.90 30.05
N SER A 334 -9.22 2.45 31.22
CA SER A 334 -10.20 2.78 32.27
C SER A 334 -11.09 3.98 31.93
N GLU A 335 -10.62 4.89 31.07
CA GLU A 335 -11.32 6.13 30.71
C GLU A 335 -12.33 5.92 29.57
N LEU A 336 -12.20 4.81 28.82
CA LEU A 336 -13.20 4.37 27.83
C LEU A 336 -14.59 4.17 28.45
N GLY A 337 -14.68 3.86 29.74
CA GLY A 337 -15.96 3.78 30.46
C GLY A 337 -16.69 5.13 30.60
N GLY A 338 -15.97 6.25 30.47
CA GLY A 338 -16.50 7.61 30.57
C GLY A 338 -16.82 8.26 29.21
N ILE A 339 -16.82 7.49 28.12
CA ILE A 339 -16.94 7.99 26.74
C ILE A 339 -18.19 8.85 26.49
N ALA A 340 -19.27 8.62 27.25
CA ALA A 340 -20.51 9.39 27.16
C ALA A 340 -20.33 10.89 27.47
N GLY A 341 -19.33 11.23 28.28
CA GLY A 341 -19.03 12.61 28.64
C GLY A 341 -17.98 13.29 27.74
N TRP A 342 -17.47 12.60 26.73
CA TRP A 342 -16.44 13.14 25.86
C TRP A 342 -17.02 14.15 24.88
N LYS A 343 -16.27 15.24 24.66
CA LYS A 343 -16.56 16.24 23.63
C LYS A 343 -15.98 15.81 22.28
N GLU A 344 -16.47 16.41 21.20
CA GLU A 344 -15.92 16.25 19.84
C GLU A 344 -14.40 16.46 19.78
N SER A 345 -13.90 17.44 20.53
CA SER A 345 -12.47 17.75 20.62
C SER A 345 -11.61 16.55 21.02
N VAL A 346 -12.13 15.66 21.86
CA VAL A 346 -11.43 14.43 22.28
C VAL A 346 -11.30 13.47 21.10
N LEU A 347 -12.38 13.28 20.33
CA LEU A 347 -12.32 12.43 19.14
C LEU A 347 -11.38 13.02 18.08
N HIS A 348 -11.36 14.35 17.89
CA HIS A 348 -10.39 14.99 17.00
C HIS A 348 -8.94 14.68 17.39
N GLN A 349 -8.61 14.71 18.68
CA GLN A 349 -7.29 14.36 19.20
C GLN A 349 -6.94 12.89 18.94
N ILE A 350 -7.87 11.96 19.23
CA ILE A 350 -7.68 10.54 18.94
C ILE A 350 -7.40 10.32 17.45
N VAL A 351 -8.18 10.96 16.58
CA VAL A 351 -8.01 10.85 15.13
C VAL A 351 -6.65 11.40 14.69
N ASP A 352 -6.19 12.54 15.22
CA ASP A 352 -4.87 13.09 14.87
C ASP A 352 -3.73 12.14 15.25
N HIS A 353 -3.75 11.60 16.48
CA HIS A 353 -2.77 10.60 16.92
C HIS A 353 -2.85 9.30 16.12
N PHE A 354 -4.06 8.88 15.76
CA PHE A 354 -4.28 7.73 14.91
C PHE A 354 -3.68 7.92 13.50
N LEU A 355 -3.90 9.09 12.89
CA LEU A 355 -3.34 9.41 11.57
C LEU A 355 -1.81 9.38 11.57
N ARG A 356 -1.16 9.98 12.58
CA ARG A 356 0.31 9.97 12.70
C ARG A 356 0.90 8.56 12.75
N LEU A 357 0.19 7.61 13.37
CA LEU A 357 0.62 6.22 13.51
C LEU A 357 0.26 5.37 12.28
N ARG A 358 -0.94 5.57 11.73
CA ARG A 358 -1.49 4.71 10.67
C ARG A 358 -1.12 5.19 9.27
N PHE A 359 -1.13 6.49 9.05
CA PHE A 359 -0.85 7.13 7.77
C PHE A 359 0.29 8.14 7.93
N PRO A 360 1.49 7.70 8.36
CA PRO A 360 2.64 8.59 8.36
C PRO A 360 2.85 9.15 6.95
N MET A 361 3.17 10.44 6.87
CA MET A 361 3.20 11.18 5.62
C MET A 361 4.54 11.90 5.46
N LEU A 362 5.18 11.69 4.30
CA LEU A 362 6.34 12.45 3.86
C LEU A 362 5.88 13.55 2.89
N LEU A 363 6.28 14.79 3.13
CA LEU A 363 6.05 15.89 2.21
C LEU A 363 7.16 15.93 1.16
N VAL A 364 6.80 15.68 -0.09
CA VAL A 364 7.70 15.82 -1.24
C VAL A 364 7.48 17.18 -1.87
N LEU A 365 8.40 18.10 -1.59
CA LEU A 365 8.41 19.46 -2.12
C LEU A 365 9.01 19.43 -3.54
N ASN A 366 8.15 19.13 -4.50
CA ASN A 366 8.51 18.90 -5.90
C ASN A 366 8.69 20.21 -6.67
N LYS A 367 9.29 20.12 -7.87
CA LYS A 367 9.71 21.24 -8.71
C LYS A 367 10.81 22.09 -8.06
N ALA A 368 11.68 21.44 -7.29
CA ALA A 368 12.83 22.08 -6.64
C ALA A 368 13.89 22.62 -7.63
N ASP A 369 13.77 22.24 -8.92
CA ASP A 369 14.54 22.76 -10.04
C ASP A 369 14.17 24.19 -10.44
N LYS A 370 13.01 24.70 -10.01
CA LYS A 370 12.60 26.07 -10.29
C LYS A 370 13.24 27.06 -9.29
N PRO A 371 13.71 28.23 -9.75
CA PRO A 371 14.32 29.24 -8.88
C PRO A 371 13.39 29.71 -7.75
N GLU A 372 12.10 29.90 -8.05
CA GLU A 372 11.09 30.40 -7.11
C GLU A 372 10.86 29.43 -5.95
N SER A 373 11.07 28.13 -6.18
CA SER A 373 10.82 27.09 -5.20
C SER A 373 11.74 27.17 -3.98
N THR A 374 12.93 27.77 -4.10
CA THR A 374 13.95 27.67 -3.04
C THR A 374 13.52 28.37 -1.75
N ALA A 375 13.00 29.59 -1.86
CA ALA A 375 12.51 30.33 -0.69
C ALA A 375 11.27 29.68 -0.08
N ILE A 376 10.37 29.15 -0.93
CA ILE A 376 9.16 28.46 -0.49
C ILE A 376 9.51 27.16 0.23
N ILE A 377 10.44 26.36 -0.29
CA ILE A 377 10.92 25.12 0.33
C ILE A 377 11.48 25.41 1.73
N GLN A 378 12.36 26.40 1.86
CA GLN A 378 12.95 26.76 3.15
C GLN A 378 11.89 27.22 4.16
N ARG A 379 10.92 28.01 3.72
CA ARG A 379 9.78 28.42 4.55
C ARG A 379 8.96 27.21 5.00
N LEU A 380 8.52 26.36 4.08
CA LEU A 380 7.71 25.18 4.40
C LEU A 380 8.44 24.20 5.32
N GLN A 381 9.75 24.01 5.14
CA GLN A 381 10.57 23.18 6.03
C GLN A 381 10.66 23.74 7.46
N THR A 382 10.50 25.05 7.63
CA THR A 382 10.51 25.73 8.93
C THR A 382 9.11 25.73 9.55
N ASP A 383 8.11 26.18 8.80
CA ASP A 383 6.73 26.37 9.26
C ASP A 383 6.03 25.03 9.54
N MET A 384 6.38 23.98 8.79
CA MET A 384 5.79 22.64 8.89
C MET A 384 6.79 21.61 9.44
N ALA A 385 7.58 22.00 10.45
CA ALA A 385 8.64 21.15 11.03
C ALA A 385 8.13 19.82 11.62
N ASP A 386 6.85 19.76 11.99
CA ASP A 386 6.18 18.53 12.46
C ASP A 386 6.08 17.46 11.37
N PHE A 387 6.08 17.86 10.11
CA PHE A 387 6.07 16.95 8.97
C PHE A 387 7.48 16.78 8.42
N LYS A 388 7.89 15.52 8.26
CA LYS A 388 9.12 15.23 7.52
C LYS A 388 8.93 15.67 6.07
N SER A 389 9.88 16.44 5.54
CA SER A 389 9.82 16.95 4.18
C SER A 389 11.15 16.80 3.44
N ILE A 390 11.07 16.68 2.12
CA ILE A 390 12.24 16.57 1.23
C ILE A 390 12.00 17.32 -0.08
N ALA A 391 12.98 18.12 -0.48
CA ALA A 391 12.98 18.82 -1.76
C ALA A 391 13.34 17.86 -2.90
N VAL A 392 12.53 17.83 -3.95
CA VAL A 392 12.65 16.88 -5.06
C VAL A 392 12.53 17.57 -6.42
N SER A 393 13.29 17.08 -7.39
CA SER A 393 13.08 17.38 -8.81
C SER A 393 12.74 16.11 -9.59
N ALA A 394 11.45 15.77 -9.65
CA ALA A 394 10.99 14.60 -10.39
C ALA A 394 11.23 14.73 -11.90
N ARG A 395 11.10 15.95 -12.45
CA ARG A 395 11.34 16.21 -13.88
C ARG A 395 12.79 15.96 -14.27
N THR A 396 13.74 16.47 -13.47
CA THR A 396 15.18 16.25 -13.70
C THR A 396 15.51 14.76 -13.65
N GLU A 397 14.94 14.02 -12.70
CA GLU A 397 15.13 12.57 -12.57
C GLU A 397 14.63 11.80 -13.80
N CYS A 398 13.38 12.06 -14.24
CA CYS A 398 12.85 11.45 -15.47
C CYS A 398 13.73 11.73 -16.68
N LEU A 399 14.25 12.96 -16.79
CA LEU A 399 15.09 13.36 -17.92
C LEU A 399 16.43 12.62 -17.92
N LEU A 400 17.09 12.53 -16.75
CA LEU A 400 18.33 11.77 -16.57
C LEU A 400 18.15 10.29 -16.95
N GLN A 401 17.09 9.66 -16.46
CA GLN A 401 16.80 8.26 -16.78
C GLN A 401 16.52 8.07 -18.28
N LYS A 402 15.74 8.96 -18.90
CA LYS A 402 15.46 8.89 -20.34
C LYS A 402 16.74 9.02 -21.18
N LEU A 403 17.63 9.95 -20.84
CA LEU A 403 18.91 10.11 -21.53
C LEU A 403 19.85 8.93 -21.28
N SER A 404 19.80 8.33 -20.09
CA SER A 404 20.57 7.14 -19.74
C SER A 404 20.15 5.94 -20.58
N LYS A 405 18.84 5.72 -20.73
CA LYS A 405 18.27 4.68 -21.60
C LYS A 405 18.65 4.84 -23.06
N ASN A 406 18.74 6.07 -23.53
CA ASN A 406 19.16 6.38 -24.90
C ASN A 406 20.70 6.31 -25.08
N GLY A 407 21.45 6.00 -24.01
CA GLY A 407 22.91 5.95 -24.04
C GLY A 407 23.59 7.31 -24.24
N ALA A 408 22.86 8.41 -24.00
CA ALA A 408 23.40 9.77 -24.11
C ALA A 408 24.17 10.17 -22.86
N VAL A 409 23.74 9.69 -21.69
CA VAL A 409 24.43 9.86 -20.40
C VAL A 409 24.64 8.52 -19.72
N GLN A 410 25.67 8.42 -18.89
CA GLN A 410 25.85 7.37 -17.91
C GLN A 410 25.37 7.93 -16.57
N TYR A 411 24.27 7.38 -16.07
CA TYR A 411 23.64 7.80 -14.82
C TYR A 411 23.14 6.57 -14.06
N GLN A 412 23.34 6.58 -12.74
CA GLN A 412 22.75 5.59 -11.83
C GLN A 412 21.65 6.26 -11.02
N TYR A 413 20.49 5.60 -10.89
CA TYR A 413 19.34 6.11 -10.16
C TYR A 413 19.70 6.62 -8.75
N GLY A 414 19.33 7.88 -8.46
CA GLY A 414 19.58 8.53 -7.18
C GLY A 414 21.01 9.05 -6.96
N ASN A 415 21.89 8.95 -7.97
CA ASN A 415 23.25 9.47 -7.90
C ASN A 415 23.25 11.01 -7.97
N ASP A 416 24.24 11.64 -7.36
CA ASP A 416 24.49 13.09 -7.39
C ASP A 416 25.35 13.52 -8.59
N GLN A 417 25.76 12.56 -9.43
CA GLN A 417 26.61 12.78 -10.60
C GLN A 417 26.15 11.93 -11.79
N PHE A 418 26.44 12.44 -12.99
CA PHE A 418 26.29 11.71 -14.27
C PHE A 418 27.39 12.13 -15.24
N GLN A 419 27.68 11.26 -16.21
CA GLN A 419 28.66 11.52 -17.27
C GLN A 419 27.94 11.59 -18.62
N VAL A 420 28.30 12.55 -19.48
CA VAL A 420 27.79 12.61 -20.86
C VAL A 420 28.61 11.69 -21.75
N LEU A 421 27.95 10.79 -22.48
CA LEU A 421 28.59 9.81 -23.37
C LEU A 421 28.47 10.19 -24.84
N LYS A 422 27.32 10.73 -25.26
CA LYS A 422 27.07 11.13 -26.65
C LYS A 422 26.40 12.50 -26.70
N ASP A 423 27.02 13.40 -27.46
CA ASP A 423 26.50 14.73 -27.74
C ASP A 423 26.08 14.78 -29.22
N THR A 424 24.87 14.34 -29.52
CA THR A 424 24.30 14.47 -30.87
C THR A 424 23.55 15.81 -30.97
N PRO A 425 23.41 16.40 -32.17
CA PRO A 425 22.70 17.69 -32.33
C PRO A 425 21.28 17.69 -31.72
N ASP A 426 20.60 16.54 -31.75
CA ASP A 426 19.25 16.36 -31.21
C ASP A 426 19.20 16.31 -29.67
N THR A 427 20.26 15.84 -29.01
CA THR A 427 20.34 15.77 -27.54
C THR A 427 21.07 16.94 -26.91
N GLN A 428 21.87 17.68 -27.68
CA GLN A 428 22.77 18.73 -27.20
C GLN A 428 22.05 19.84 -26.41
N ARG A 429 20.93 20.35 -26.92
CA ARG A 429 20.13 21.37 -26.19
C ARG A 429 19.60 20.84 -24.86
N THR A 430 19.08 19.62 -24.87
CA THR A 430 18.51 18.95 -23.69
C THR A 430 19.58 18.64 -22.65
N VAL A 431 20.76 18.21 -23.08
CA VAL A 431 21.91 17.91 -22.21
C VAL A 431 22.44 19.20 -21.57
N VAL A 432 22.55 20.30 -22.33
CA VAL A 432 22.99 21.60 -21.80
C VAL A 432 21.99 22.16 -20.79
N GLU A 433 20.69 22.11 -21.08
CA GLU A 433 19.64 22.51 -20.13
C GLU A 433 19.70 21.65 -18.87
N LEU A 434 19.80 20.33 -19.04
CA LEU A 434 19.91 19.40 -17.93
C LEU A 434 21.15 19.67 -17.08
N GLN A 435 22.32 19.91 -17.68
CA GLN A 435 23.55 20.23 -16.94
C GLN A 435 23.39 21.49 -16.09
N ARG A 436 22.73 22.54 -16.61
CA ARG A 436 22.45 23.76 -15.85
C ARG A 436 21.52 23.49 -14.67
N VAL A 437 20.41 22.82 -14.93
CA VAL A 437 19.38 22.54 -13.91
C VAL A 437 19.90 21.56 -12.86
N SER A 438 20.55 20.48 -13.29
CA SER A 438 21.13 19.48 -12.40
C SER A 438 22.28 20.04 -11.57
N ALA A 439 23.15 20.90 -12.13
CA ALA A 439 24.21 21.53 -11.35
C ALA A 439 23.64 22.36 -10.19
N ASP A 440 22.54 23.07 -10.41
CA ASP A 440 21.89 23.84 -9.36
C ASP A 440 21.18 22.94 -8.33
N VAL A 441 20.41 21.97 -8.80
CA VAL A 441 19.68 21.01 -7.94
C VAL A 441 20.64 20.18 -7.11
N PHE A 442 21.69 19.60 -7.70
CA PHE A 442 22.65 18.74 -7.01
C PHE A 442 23.50 19.53 -6.01
N LYS A 443 23.90 20.76 -6.37
CA LYS A 443 24.64 21.62 -5.44
C LYS A 443 23.80 22.01 -4.22
N ARG A 444 22.51 22.25 -4.39
CA ARG A 444 21.60 22.66 -3.30
C ARG A 444 21.11 21.49 -2.46
N TYR A 445 20.73 20.38 -3.10
CA TYR A 445 19.97 19.30 -2.48
C TYR A 445 20.70 17.94 -2.49
N GLY A 446 21.92 17.89 -3.01
CA GLY A 446 22.72 16.67 -3.14
C GLY A 446 22.35 15.88 -4.38
N SER A 447 21.08 15.54 -4.59
CA SER A 447 20.60 14.78 -5.76
C SER A 447 19.24 15.29 -6.24
N THR A 448 18.60 14.59 -7.17
CA THR A 448 17.18 14.84 -7.49
C THR A 448 16.22 14.48 -6.35
N ASN A 449 16.70 13.67 -5.39
CA ASN A 449 16.03 13.19 -4.20
C ASN A 449 14.76 12.34 -4.42
N VAL A 450 14.46 11.88 -5.63
CA VAL A 450 13.33 10.94 -5.85
C VAL A 450 13.57 9.62 -5.12
N HIS A 451 14.77 9.04 -5.28
CA HIS A 451 15.14 7.81 -4.55
C HIS A 451 15.20 8.03 -3.04
N GLU A 452 15.76 9.15 -2.59
CA GLU A 452 15.85 9.48 -1.17
C GLU A 452 14.46 9.70 -0.56
N ALA A 453 13.50 10.26 -1.30
CA ALA A 453 12.12 10.38 -0.86
C ALA A 453 11.45 9.02 -0.62
N LEU A 454 11.72 8.01 -1.46
CA LEU A 454 11.26 6.64 -1.20
C LEU A 454 11.89 6.07 0.08
N CYS A 455 13.20 6.29 0.27
CA CYS A 455 13.91 5.85 1.47
C CYS A 455 13.36 6.51 2.75
N GLU A 456 13.18 7.83 2.73
CA GLU A 456 12.63 8.60 3.85
C GLU A 456 11.17 8.20 4.15
N ALA A 457 10.35 7.96 3.13
CA ALA A 457 8.99 7.48 3.34
C ALA A 457 8.99 6.11 4.05
N VAL A 458 9.81 5.16 3.60
CA VAL A 458 9.91 3.86 4.29
C VAL A 458 10.46 4.01 5.72
N ARG A 459 11.36 4.97 5.98
CA ARG A 459 11.88 5.24 7.34
C ARG A 459 10.82 5.75 8.31
N LEU A 460 9.74 6.37 7.84
CA LEU A 460 8.63 6.77 8.70
C LEU A 460 7.91 5.56 9.32
N ARG A 461 7.95 4.40 8.64
CA ARG A 461 7.35 3.16 9.12
C ARG A 461 8.16 1.94 8.67
N PRO A 462 9.34 1.70 9.26
CA PRO A 462 10.31 0.78 8.72
C PRO A 462 9.86 -0.68 8.81
N PRO A 463 9.98 -1.47 7.72
CA PRO A 463 9.91 -2.91 7.78
C PRO A 463 11.06 -3.52 8.60
N THR A 464 10.82 -4.73 9.11
CA THR A 464 11.90 -5.61 9.58
C THR A 464 12.38 -6.46 8.42
N TYR A 465 13.70 -6.57 8.22
CA TYR A 465 14.26 -7.41 7.16
C TYR A 465 14.76 -8.72 7.71
N ALA A 466 14.54 -9.80 6.98
CA ALA A 466 15.19 -11.10 7.22
C ALA A 466 16.00 -11.53 5.99
N PHE A 467 17.18 -12.08 6.26
CA PHE A 467 18.13 -12.60 5.29
C PHE A 467 18.28 -14.10 5.52
N PRO A 468 17.37 -14.93 4.97
CA PRO A 468 17.40 -16.37 5.18
C PRO A 468 18.61 -16.99 4.45
N VAL A 469 19.38 -17.79 5.18
CA VAL A 469 20.54 -18.52 4.66
C VAL A 469 20.45 -20.02 4.91
N HIS A 470 21.03 -20.80 3.99
CA HIS A 470 21.18 -22.25 4.14
C HIS A 470 22.32 -22.61 5.09
N CYS A 471 23.37 -21.80 5.13
CA CYS A 471 24.56 -22.02 5.94
C CYS A 471 25.08 -20.68 6.48
N LEU A 472 25.28 -20.57 7.79
CA LEU A 472 25.72 -19.33 8.45
C LEU A 472 27.22 -19.05 8.24
N ASP A 473 28.03 -20.08 7.98
CA ASP A 473 29.46 -19.90 7.72
C ASP A 473 29.74 -19.35 6.32
N THR A 474 28.97 -19.82 5.34
CA THR A 474 29.11 -19.41 3.93
C THR A 474 28.12 -18.31 3.52
N LEU A 475 27.12 -18.06 4.36
CA LEU A 475 26.05 -17.08 4.14
C LEU A 475 25.27 -17.26 2.84
N ARG A 476 25.29 -18.47 2.28
CA ARG A 476 24.56 -18.82 1.06
C ARG A 476 23.05 -18.76 1.30
N SER A 477 22.31 -18.09 0.42
CA SER A 477 20.87 -17.91 0.58
C SER A 477 20.05 -19.19 0.40
N VAL A 478 18.81 -19.15 0.86
CA VAL A 478 17.84 -20.25 0.75
C VAL A 478 17.16 -20.21 -0.63
N GLY A 479 17.41 -21.18 -1.51
CA GLY A 479 16.77 -21.22 -2.85
C GLY A 479 17.26 -22.34 -3.78
N ARG A 480 16.60 -22.49 -4.95
CA ARG A 480 16.84 -23.56 -5.94
C ARG A 480 17.96 -23.29 -6.98
N THR A 481 18.48 -22.07 -7.11
CA THR A 481 19.47 -21.68 -8.16
C THR A 481 20.43 -20.58 -7.70
N PRO A 482 21.67 -20.52 -8.24
CA PRO A 482 22.78 -21.42 -7.90
C PRO A 482 23.07 -21.38 -6.39
N ARG A 483 23.47 -22.53 -5.82
CA ARG A 483 23.79 -22.77 -4.39
C ARG A 483 25.01 -21.97 -3.86
N GLU A 484 25.39 -20.88 -4.52
CA GLU A 484 26.61 -20.11 -4.26
C GLU A 484 26.33 -18.64 -3.93
N ALA A 485 25.14 -18.11 -4.24
CA ALA A 485 24.84 -16.70 -4.03
C ALA A 485 24.77 -16.35 -2.54
N VAL A 486 25.55 -15.35 -2.12
CA VAL A 486 25.71 -14.95 -0.72
C VAL A 486 24.71 -13.87 -0.35
N LEU A 487 23.91 -14.09 0.70
CA LEU A 487 22.90 -13.14 1.23
C LEU A 487 21.99 -12.54 0.15
N ARG A 488 21.72 -13.25 -0.95
CA ARG A 488 20.94 -12.79 -2.09
C ARG A 488 19.53 -12.32 -1.70
N ASP A 489 18.83 -13.14 -0.93
CA ASP A 489 17.43 -12.94 -0.61
C ASP A 489 17.22 -12.00 0.58
N CYS A 490 16.22 -11.13 0.46
CA CYS A 490 15.79 -10.19 1.49
C CYS A 490 14.27 -10.28 1.60
N VAL A 491 13.75 -10.62 2.77
CA VAL A 491 12.32 -10.71 3.03
C VAL A 491 11.92 -9.54 3.93
N SER A 492 11.02 -8.69 3.43
CA SER A 492 10.38 -7.63 4.21
C SER A 492 9.28 -8.22 5.10
N LEU A 493 9.34 -7.92 6.39
CA LEU A 493 8.46 -8.43 7.43
C LEU A 493 7.85 -7.27 8.22
N ARG A 494 6.67 -7.50 8.78
CA ARG A 494 6.07 -6.58 9.75
C ARG A 494 6.93 -6.52 11.03
N PRO A 495 7.09 -5.36 11.68
CA PRO A 495 7.72 -5.26 12.99
C PRO A 495 7.12 -6.26 13.97
N GLY A 496 7.92 -6.84 14.86
CA GLY A 496 7.42 -7.84 15.81
C GLY A 496 7.26 -9.26 15.25
N THR A 497 7.58 -9.49 13.96
CA THR A 497 7.50 -10.83 13.36
C THR A 497 8.40 -11.83 14.08
N ARG A 498 7.81 -12.97 14.44
CA ARG A 498 8.48 -14.08 15.14
C ARG A 498 9.16 -15.03 14.16
N VAL A 499 10.11 -15.80 14.68
CA VAL A 499 10.83 -16.82 13.88
C VAL A 499 9.88 -17.85 13.25
N GLU A 500 8.84 -18.29 13.95
CA GLU A 500 7.84 -19.22 13.41
C GLU A 500 7.03 -18.62 12.25
N GLU A 501 6.63 -17.34 12.35
CA GLU A 501 5.91 -16.63 11.30
C GLU A 501 6.78 -16.40 10.06
N LEU A 502 8.09 -16.20 10.24
CA LEU A 502 9.04 -16.19 9.13
C LEU A 502 9.15 -17.58 8.48
N HIS A 503 9.21 -18.67 9.25
CA HIS A 503 9.18 -20.02 8.67
C HIS A 503 7.92 -20.24 7.83
N THR A 504 6.74 -19.88 8.35
CA THR A 504 5.48 -19.95 7.59
C THR A 504 5.56 -19.10 6.32
N THR A 505 6.12 -17.89 6.42
CA THR A 505 6.32 -16.98 5.28
C THR A 505 7.23 -17.60 4.21
N LEU A 506 8.31 -18.27 4.58
CA LEU A 506 9.25 -18.91 3.65
C LEU A 506 8.67 -20.18 3.01
N CYS A 507 7.77 -20.87 3.69
CA CYS A 507 7.05 -22.04 3.17
C CYS A 507 5.94 -21.69 2.16
N HIS A 508 5.33 -20.51 2.29
CA HIS A 508 4.25 -20.01 1.41
C HIS A 508 4.70 -18.82 0.56
N TYR A 509 6.00 -18.60 0.46
CA TYR A 509 6.57 -17.56 -0.39
C TYR A 509 6.16 -17.85 -1.85
N PRO A 510 5.99 -16.85 -2.74
CA PRO A 510 5.57 -17.07 -4.13
C PRO A 510 6.39 -18.14 -4.86
N VAL A 511 7.62 -18.37 -4.39
CA VAL A 511 8.40 -19.57 -4.63
C VAL A 511 8.73 -20.20 -3.27
N ASN A 512 8.23 -21.40 -2.96
CA ASN A 512 8.48 -22.06 -1.68
C ASN A 512 10.01 -22.20 -1.44
N LEU A 513 10.56 -21.38 -0.54
CA LEU A 513 11.98 -21.36 -0.22
C LEU A 513 12.33 -22.46 0.78
N LEU A 514 11.37 -22.83 1.64
CA LEU A 514 11.46 -23.94 2.58
C LEU A 514 10.29 -24.89 2.41
N SER A 515 10.44 -26.11 2.93
CA SER A 515 9.37 -27.09 3.03
C SER A 515 9.49 -27.91 4.31
N GLY A 516 8.35 -28.43 4.79
CA GLY A 516 8.28 -29.22 6.02
C GLY A 516 8.19 -28.39 7.30
N ASP A 517 8.16 -29.09 8.42
CA ASP A 517 7.92 -28.53 9.74
C ASP A 517 9.19 -27.90 10.31
N PHE A 518 9.00 -26.83 11.09
CA PHE A 518 10.08 -26.17 11.80
C PHE A 518 10.74 -27.10 12.82
N VAL A 519 12.07 -27.23 12.76
CA VAL A 519 12.86 -27.99 13.74
C VAL A 519 13.61 -27.04 14.67
N ARG A 520 14.44 -26.15 14.09
CA ARG A 520 15.25 -25.19 14.85
C ARG A 520 15.67 -24.01 13.98
N ALA A 521 16.03 -22.90 14.61
CA ALA A 521 16.61 -21.75 13.95
C ALA A 521 17.91 -21.31 14.64
N GLU A 522 18.85 -20.79 13.84
CA GLU A 522 20.12 -20.26 14.30
C GLU A 522 20.37 -18.91 13.62
N THR A 523 21.06 -18.00 14.29
CA THR A 523 21.45 -16.71 13.74
C THR A 523 22.94 -16.46 13.94
N LEU A 524 23.47 -15.53 13.16
CA LEU A 524 24.79 -14.96 13.35
C LEU A 524 24.67 -13.65 14.13
N THR A 525 25.21 -13.62 15.35
CA THR A 525 25.30 -12.40 16.17
C THR A 525 26.31 -11.41 15.58
N GLU A 526 26.30 -10.17 16.07
CA GLU A 526 27.27 -9.13 15.66
C GLU A 526 28.73 -9.57 15.86
N ASP A 527 29.01 -10.31 16.95
CA ASP A 527 30.33 -10.91 17.24
C ASP A 527 30.66 -12.15 16.39
N ARG A 528 29.87 -12.43 15.36
CA ARG A 528 29.98 -13.62 14.48
C ARG A 528 29.89 -14.96 15.22
N LYS A 529 29.22 -14.97 16.38
CA LYS A 529 28.92 -16.21 17.11
C LYS A 529 27.56 -16.75 16.71
N LEU A 530 27.49 -18.06 16.54
CA LEU A 530 26.24 -18.78 16.31
C LEU A 530 25.39 -18.74 17.58
N LYS A 531 24.14 -18.28 17.45
CA LYS A 531 23.15 -18.26 18.54
C LYS A 531 21.91 -19.03 18.11
N PRO A 532 21.40 -20.00 18.90
CA PRO A 532 20.11 -20.61 18.64
C PRO A 532 18.99 -19.60 18.89
N LEU A 533 17.96 -19.61 18.04
CA LEU A 533 16.76 -18.79 18.18
C LEU A 533 15.56 -19.65 18.58
N ARG A 534 14.72 -19.11 19.47
CA ARG A 534 13.43 -19.74 19.82
C ARG A 534 12.38 -19.42 18.77
N LYS A 535 11.34 -20.26 18.67
CA LYS A 535 10.21 -20.05 17.75
C LYS A 535 9.49 -18.72 17.97
N ASP A 536 9.34 -18.34 19.23
CA ASP A 536 8.63 -17.15 19.69
C ASP A 536 9.51 -15.89 19.74
N GLU A 537 10.82 -16.02 19.46
CA GLU A 537 11.76 -14.90 19.44
C GLU A 537 11.44 -13.99 18.25
N VAL A 538 11.52 -12.68 18.49
CA VAL A 538 11.23 -11.65 17.49
C VAL A 538 12.46 -11.39 16.62
N ILE A 539 12.23 -11.21 15.32
CA ILE A 539 13.26 -10.84 14.36
C ILE A 539 13.52 -9.34 14.49
N THR A 540 14.80 -8.99 14.54
CA THR A 540 15.35 -7.65 14.75
C THR A 540 16.61 -7.50 13.88
N THR A 541 17.19 -6.31 13.84
CA THR A 541 18.47 -6.08 13.15
C THR A 541 19.62 -6.92 13.71
N SER A 542 19.56 -7.31 14.98
CA SER A 542 20.61 -8.10 15.65
C SER A 542 20.61 -9.60 15.29
N ASN A 543 19.48 -10.14 14.81
CA ASN A 543 19.28 -11.56 14.52
C ASN A 543 18.63 -11.81 13.14
N ASN A 544 18.71 -10.84 12.23
CA ASN A 544 18.09 -10.88 10.91
C ASN A 544 18.80 -11.77 9.87
N ILE A 545 20.06 -12.17 10.10
CA ILE A 545 20.73 -13.19 9.29
C ILE A 545 20.48 -14.53 9.99
N LEU A 546 19.66 -15.38 9.41
CA LEU A 546 19.25 -16.60 10.09
C LEU A 546 19.11 -17.81 9.16
N LYS A 547 19.39 -18.97 9.74
CA LYS A 547 19.20 -20.29 9.15
C LYS A 547 18.05 -20.98 9.85
N ILE A 548 17.01 -21.32 9.07
CA ILE A 548 15.89 -22.13 9.54
C ILE A 548 16.09 -23.56 9.05
N MET A 549 15.95 -24.52 9.95
CA MET A 549 16.06 -25.94 9.67
C MET A 549 14.70 -26.60 9.78
N THR A 550 14.37 -27.37 8.75
CA THR A 550 13.10 -28.09 8.63
C THR A 550 13.35 -29.59 8.54
N ASN A 551 12.31 -30.39 8.81
CA ASN A 551 12.38 -31.85 8.75
C ASN A 551 12.44 -32.41 7.32
N LYS A 552 12.06 -31.61 6.31
CA LYS A 552 12.17 -31.94 4.89
C LYS A 552 13.19 -31.03 4.24
N ARG A 553 14.15 -31.62 3.52
CA ARG A 553 14.99 -30.83 2.62
C ARG A 553 14.17 -30.49 1.39
N THR A 554 14.12 -29.22 1.03
CA THR A 554 13.62 -28.75 -0.28
C THR A 554 14.43 -29.46 -1.37
N SER A 555 13.73 -30.19 -2.25
CA SER A 555 14.30 -30.85 -3.43
C SER A 555 14.74 -29.86 -4.49
#